data_AF-X7S2H1-F1
#
_entry.id   AF-X7S2H1-F1
#
_cell.length_a   1.000
_cell.length_b   1.000
_cell.length_c   1.000
_cell.angle_alpha   90.00
_cell.angle_beta   90.00
_cell.angle_gamma   90.00
#
_symmetry.space_group_name_H-M   'P 1'
#
loop_
_entity.id
_entity.type
_entity.pdbx_description
1 polymer ?
#
loop_
_entity_poly.entity_id
_entity_poly.type
_entity_poly.pdbx_seq_one_letter_code
_entity_poly.pdbx_strand_id
1 'polypeptide(L)'
;MVEVENETKRKYKYDAFISYRHIEPDLTIAKILHEMIEKFNIPKHLRIVSNDENSINDKHIFRVFRDREELSTKDLSTMIEEAIANSKNLIVICSKRTSLSPWCRKEVQLFKKIHGVNNIIPVLIEGEPDDSFIDELKNLD
;
A
#
# COMPACT_ATOMS: atom_id res chain seq x y z
N MET A 1 -28.60 19.93 10.28
CA MET A 1 -27.35 20.67 10.21
C MET A 1 -26.29 19.74 10.75
N VAL A 2 -25.65 18.97 9.86
CA VAL A 2 -24.60 18.01 10.25
C VAL A 2 -23.30 18.69 9.88
N GLU A 3 -22.49 19.00 10.89
CA GLU A 3 -21.19 19.62 10.73
C GLU A 3 -20.31 18.69 9.90
N VAL A 4 -19.91 19.16 8.72
CA VAL A 4 -18.91 18.47 7.90
C VAL A 4 -17.58 18.69 8.61
N GLU A 5 -17.12 17.67 9.32
CA GLU A 5 -15.79 17.66 9.92
C GLU A 5 -14.76 17.91 8.81
N ASN A 6 -14.04 19.03 8.94
CA ASN A 6 -12.87 19.31 8.13
C ASN A 6 -11.85 18.19 8.35
N GLU A 7 -11.76 17.25 7.40
CA GLU A 7 -10.66 16.30 7.31
C GLU A 7 -9.35 17.10 7.20
N THR A 8 -8.70 17.30 8.35
CA THR A 8 -7.31 17.72 8.38
C THR A 8 -6.50 16.61 7.70
N LYS A 9 -6.20 16.81 6.41
CA LYS A 9 -5.45 15.87 5.57
C LYS A 9 -4.22 15.37 6.31
N ARG A 10 -4.26 14.12 6.77
CA ARG A 10 -3.11 13.47 7.42
C ARG A 10 -1.92 13.54 6.46
N LYS A 11 -0.82 14.13 6.92
CA LYS A 11 0.43 14.19 6.18
C LYS A 11 1.15 12.85 6.29
N TYR A 12 0.87 11.94 5.35
CA TYR A 12 1.55 10.64 5.28
C TYR A 12 3.04 10.81 4.94
N LYS A 13 3.89 9.97 5.52
CA LYS A 13 5.33 9.91 5.21
C LYS A 13 5.58 9.22 3.87
N TYR A 14 4.76 8.21 3.57
CA TYR A 14 4.83 7.39 2.38
C TYR A 14 3.55 7.52 1.56
N ASP A 15 3.70 7.54 0.23
CA ASP A 15 2.59 7.47 -0.71
C ASP A 15 1.97 6.07 -0.74
N ALA A 16 2.78 5.03 -0.53
CA ALA A 16 2.30 3.65 -0.47
C ALA A 16 3.18 2.75 0.41
N PHE A 17 2.56 1.70 0.97
CA PHE A 17 3.21 0.52 1.54
C PHE A 17 2.96 -0.67 0.59
N ILE A 18 4.00 -1.42 0.23
CA ILE A 18 3.86 -2.67 -0.54
C ILE A 18 3.97 -3.85 0.42
N SER A 19 2.84 -4.53 0.62
CA SER A 19 2.72 -5.83 1.30
C SER A 19 2.82 -6.96 0.28
N TYR A 20 3.65 -7.95 0.58
CA TYR A 20 3.87 -9.11 -0.28
C TYR A 20 4.49 -10.25 0.53
N ARG A 21 4.43 -11.47 0.00
CA ARG A 21 5.10 -12.59 0.64
C ARG A 21 6.58 -12.63 0.22
N HIS A 22 7.49 -12.89 1.15
CA HIS A 22 8.94 -12.97 0.88
C HIS A 22 9.36 -14.28 0.18
N ILE A 23 8.69 -14.65 -0.90
CA ILE A 23 8.97 -15.81 -1.74
C ILE A 23 8.80 -15.44 -3.21
N GLU A 24 9.46 -16.16 -4.12
CA GLU A 24 9.21 -16.01 -5.55
C GLU A 24 7.82 -16.52 -5.95
N PRO A 25 7.14 -15.87 -6.91
CA PRO A 25 7.59 -14.72 -7.70
C PRO A 25 7.33 -13.34 -7.02
N ASP A 26 6.60 -13.32 -5.91
CA ASP A 26 6.13 -12.11 -5.22
C ASP A 26 7.27 -11.15 -4.86
N LEU A 27 8.40 -11.68 -4.39
CA LEU A 27 9.61 -10.91 -4.06
C LEU A 27 10.15 -10.12 -5.25
N THR A 28 10.28 -10.77 -6.41
CA THR A 28 10.78 -10.13 -7.62
C THR A 28 9.81 -9.07 -8.11
N ILE A 29 8.52 -9.37 -8.12
CA ILE A 29 7.49 -8.41 -8.56
C ILE A 29 7.41 -7.21 -7.62
N ALA A 30 7.52 -7.41 -6.30
CA ALA A 30 7.56 -6.33 -5.32
C ALA A 30 8.73 -5.36 -5.55
N LYS A 31 9.91 -5.89 -5.89
CA LYS A 31 11.08 -5.08 -6.23
C LYS A 31 10.85 -4.27 -7.50
N ILE A 32 10.35 -4.91 -8.56
CA ILE A 32 10.08 -4.25 -9.84
C ILE A 32 9.03 -3.15 -9.66
N LEU A 33 7.92 -3.45 -8.98
CA LEU A 33 6.83 -2.50 -8.74
C LEU A 33 7.31 -1.30 -7.92
N HIS A 34 8.09 -1.56 -6.86
CA HIS A 34 8.72 -0.53 -6.04
C HIS A 34 9.55 0.43 -6.90
N GLU A 35 10.45 -0.10 -7.73
CA GLU A 35 11.27 0.73 -8.63
C GLU A 35 10.44 1.47 -9.68
N MET A 36 9.40 0.85 -10.22
CA MET A 36 8.53 1.47 -11.22
C MET A 36 7.80 2.68 -10.64
N ILE A 37 7.29 2.57 -9.41
CA ILE A 37 6.59 3.67 -8.75
C ILE A 37 7.56 4.80 -8.42
N GLU A 38 8.74 4.51 -7.86
CA GLU A 38 9.74 5.55 -7.53
C GLU A 38 10.24 6.31 -8.78
N LYS A 39 10.32 5.63 -9.93
CA LYS A 39 10.75 6.22 -11.20
C LYS A 39 9.59 6.84 -11.99
N PHE A 40 8.35 6.70 -11.54
CA PHE A 40 7.19 7.15 -12.30
C PHE A 40 7.12 8.67 -12.36
N ASN A 41 7.33 9.22 -13.56
CA ASN A 41 7.18 10.64 -13.82
C ASN A 41 5.75 10.93 -14.27
N ILE A 42 5.02 11.71 -13.47
CA ILE A 42 3.66 12.12 -13.81
C ILE A 42 3.70 12.90 -15.14
N PRO A 43 2.98 12.45 -16.18
CA PRO A 43 2.91 13.15 -17.46
C PRO A 43 2.43 14.59 -17.30
N LYS A 44 3.04 15.54 -18.02
CA LYS A 44 2.76 16.98 -17.87
C LYS A 44 1.27 17.36 -17.97
N HIS A 45 0.53 16.68 -18.84
CA HIS A 45 -0.91 16.91 -19.03
C HIS A 45 -1.77 16.46 -17.84
N LEU A 46 -1.26 15.58 -16.97
CA LEU A 46 -1.92 15.16 -15.73
C LEU A 46 -1.49 16.00 -14.51
N ARG A 47 -0.51 16.90 -14.67
CA ARG A 47 -0.03 17.78 -13.58
C ARG A 47 -0.99 18.94 -13.30
N ILE A 48 -1.88 19.24 -14.24
CA ILE A 48 -2.80 20.38 -14.19
C ILE A 48 -4.21 19.87 -13.90
N VAL A 49 -4.44 19.27 -12.74
CA VAL A 49 -5.80 19.06 -12.21
C VAL A 49 -5.79 19.18 -10.69
N SER A 50 -5.51 20.38 -10.19
CA SER A 50 -6.04 20.83 -8.90
C SER A 50 -5.69 22.31 -8.71
N ASN A 51 -6.69 23.19 -8.82
CA ASN A 51 -6.68 24.53 -8.21
C ASN A 51 -6.82 24.46 -6.67
N ASP A 52 -6.45 23.31 -6.10
CA ASP A 52 -6.41 23.02 -4.69
C ASP A 52 -4.94 22.96 -4.29
N GLU A 53 -4.67 23.23 -3.03
CA GLU A 53 -3.35 23.31 -2.39
C GLU A 53 -2.51 22.00 -2.49
N ASN A 54 -3.03 20.99 -3.19
CA ASN A 54 -2.40 19.73 -3.59
C ASN A 54 -1.83 19.81 -5.01
N SER A 55 -1.34 20.97 -5.44
CA SER A 55 -0.58 21.05 -6.68
C SER A 55 0.56 20.04 -6.59
N ILE A 56 0.48 19.00 -7.42
CA ILE A 56 1.55 18.03 -7.61
C ILE A 56 2.68 18.85 -8.22
N ASN A 57 3.56 19.38 -7.35
CA ASN A 57 4.75 20.08 -7.75
C ASN A 57 5.45 19.22 -8.80
N ASP A 58 5.99 19.86 -9.85
CA ASP A 58 6.44 19.30 -11.13
C ASP A 58 7.36 18.05 -11.12
N LYS A 59 7.72 17.56 -9.93
CA LYS A 59 8.54 16.40 -9.61
C LYS A 59 8.06 15.72 -8.31
N HIS A 60 6.82 15.26 -8.22
CA HIS A 60 6.42 14.40 -7.09
C HIS A 60 7.24 13.11 -7.15
N ILE A 61 8.16 12.96 -6.20
CA ILE A 61 8.93 11.73 -6.01
C ILE A 61 8.06 10.84 -5.12
N PHE A 62 7.54 9.75 -5.69
CA PHE A 62 6.76 8.80 -4.92
C PHE A 62 7.64 8.12 -3.86
N ARG A 63 7.22 8.18 -2.61
CA ARG A 63 7.88 7.55 -1.47
C ARG A 63 7.15 6.27 -1.14
N VAL A 64 7.76 5.13 -1.46
CA VAL A 64 7.14 3.83 -1.22
C VAL A 64 7.92 3.07 -0.17
N PHE A 65 7.23 2.62 0.86
CA PHE A 65 7.77 1.64 1.78
C PHE A 65 7.53 0.23 1.21
N ARG A 66 8.56 -0.59 1.15
CA ARG A 66 8.47 -2.00 0.77
C ARG A 66 8.83 -2.84 1.97
N ASP A 67 7.97 -3.80 2.31
CA ASP A 67 8.22 -4.71 3.42
C ASP A 67 9.59 -5.42 3.25
N ARG A 68 10.30 -5.65 4.37
CA ARG A 68 11.63 -6.25 4.40
C ARG A 68 11.68 -7.35 5.45
N GLU A 69 11.95 -8.56 4.96
CA GLU A 69 12.31 -9.82 5.63
C GLU A 69 11.52 -10.20 6.91
N GLU A 70 10.94 -11.39 6.91
CA GLU A 70 10.22 -11.93 8.04
C GLU A 70 11.14 -12.16 9.27
N LEU A 71 10.77 -11.54 10.39
CA LEU A 71 10.95 -12.06 11.76
C LEU A 71 12.40 -12.23 12.29
N SER A 72 13.16 -11.15 12.46
CA SER A 72 14.38 -11.22 13.31
C SER A 72 14.43 -10.30 14.54
N THR A 73 13.47 -9.39 14.75
CA THR A 73 13.41 -8.61 16.01
C THR A 73 12.02 -8.04 16.29
N LYS A 74 11.71 -7.78 17.57
CA LYS A 74 10.53 -7.02 18.00
C LYS A 74 10.46 -5.63 17.34
N ASP A 75 11.61 -5.05 17.07
CA ASP A 75 11.69 -3.71 16.47
C ASP A 75 11.10 -3.68 15.05
N LEU A 76 11.19 -4.79 14.32
CA LEU A 76 10.70 -4.87 12.95
C LEU A 76 9.18 -4.82 12.89
N SER A 77 8.49 -5.47 13.83
CA SER A 77 7.02 -5.39 13.91
C SER A 77 6.56 -3.96 14.18
N THR A 78 7.20 -3.25 15.11
CA THR A 78 6.91 -1.83 15.39
C THR A 78 7.17 -0.96 14.16
N MET A 79 8.28 -1.20 13.44
CA MET A 79 8.58 -0.46 12.21
C MET A 79 7.54 -0.67 11.11
N ILE A 80 7.00 -1.89 10.97
CA ILE A 80 5.94 -2.20 10.00
C ILE A 80 4.64 -1.50 10.40
N GLU A 81 4.25 -1.55 11.67
CA GLU A 81 3.05 -0.88 12.17
C GLU A 81 3.13 0.64 11.95
N GLU A 82 4.29 1.24 12.25
CA GLU A 82 4.55 2.66 11.99
C GLU A 82 4.53 2.98 10.49
N ALA A 83 5.14 2.14 9.66
CA ALA A 83 5.14 2.34 8.21
C ALA A 83 3.71 2.29 7.65
N ILE A 84 2.89 1.33 8.08
CA ILE A 84 1.47 1.21 7.73
C ILE A 84 0.73 2.48 8.14
N ALA A 85 0.83 2.90 9.40
CA ALA A 85 0.15 4.08 9.93
C ALA A 85 0.54 5.39 9.19
N ASN A 86 1.75 5.43 8.64
CA ASN A 86 2.30 6.57 7.91
C ASN A 86 2.23 6.43 6.38
N SER A 87 1.51 5.44 5.86
CA SER A 87 1.32 5.22 4.42
C SER A 87 -0.09 5.59 3.98
N LYS A 88 -0.19 6.35 2.88
CA LYS A 88 -1.49 6.77 2.33
C LYS A 88 -2.25 5.59 1.71
N ASN A 89 -1.54 4.71 1.02
CA ASN A 89 -2.10 3.55 0.32
C ASN A 89 -1.42 2.26 0.79
N LEU A 90 -2.15 1.15 0.71
CA LEU A 90 -1.62 -0.19 0.86
C LEU A 90 -1.74 -0.93 -0.47
N ILE A 91 -0.62 -1.35 -1.04
CA ILE A 91 -0.56 -2.19 -2.23
C ILE A 91 -0.30 -3.62 -1.75
N VAL A 92 -1.16 -4.57 -2.12
CA VAL A 92 -1.01 -5.98 -1.73
C VAL A 92 -0.74 -6.83 -2.96
N ILE A 93 0.45 -7.41 -3.04
CA ILE A 93 0.78 -8.36 -4.11
C ILE A 93 0.12 -9.69 -3.80
N CYS A 94 -0.76 -10.11 -4.72
CA CYS A 94 -1.60 -11.29 -4.60
C CYS A 94 -1.11 -12.37 -5.57
N SER A 95 -0.52 -13.42 -5.02
CA SER A 95 -0.23 -14.68 -5.68
C SER A 95 -0.99 -15.81 -4.96
N LYS A 96 -0.96 -17.02 -5.53
CA LYS A 96 -1.47 -18.23 -4.87
C LYS A 96 -0.83 -18.50 -3.51
N ARG A 97 0.30 -17.85 -3.21
CA ARG A 97 1.06 -18.00 -1.95
C ARG A 97 0.69 -16.90 -0.95
N THR A 98 0.15 -15.76 -1.37
CA THR A 98 -0.21 -14.63 -0.50
C THR A 98 -1.26 -15.03 0.54
N SER A 99 -2.27 -15.81 0.14
CA SER A 99 -3.34 -16.30 1.01
C SER A 99 -2.83 -17.11 2.22
N LEU A 100 -1.64 -17.69 2.09
CA LEU A 100 -0.98 -18.49 3.12
C LEU A 100 -0.10 -17.65 4.07
N SER A 101 0.06 -16.33 3.85
CA SER A 101 0.89 -15.46 4.69
C SER A 101 0.08 -14.87 5.86
N PRO A 102 0.38 -15.22 7.12
CA PRO A 102 -0.23 -14.58 8.28
C PRO A 102 0.18 -13.10 8.40
N TRP A 103 1.32 -12.72 7.83
CA TRP A 103 1.82 -11.35 7.85
C TRP A 103 1.00 -10.44 6.94
N CYS A 104 0.85 -10.78 5.66
CA CYS A 104 0.02 -10.01 4.73
C CYS A 104 -1.41 -9.82 5.28
N ARG A 105 -1.95 -10.88 5.91
CA ARG A 105 -3.23 -10.81 6.62
C ARG A 105 -3.25 -9.73 7.70
N LYS A 106 -2.30 -9.77 8.63
CA LYS A 106 -2.20 -8.80 9.74
C LYS A 106 -2.03 -7.37 9.24
N GLU A 107 -1.24 -7.17 8.19
CA GLU A 107 -1.00 -5.85 7.61
C GLU A 107 -2.26 -5.27 6.99
N VAL A 108 -3.02 -6.06 6.22
CA VAL A 108 -4.31 -5.62 5.66
C VAL A 108 -5.31 -5.31 6.78
N GLN A 109 -5.41 -6.15 7.81
CA GLN A 109 -6.27 -5.88 8.97
C GLN A 109 -5.89 -4.59 9.68
N LEU A 110 -4.59 -4.36 9.90
CA LEU A 110 -4.10 -3.16 10.56
C LEU A 110 -4.37 -1.91 9.72
N PHE A 111 -4.11 -1.95 8.41
CA PHE A 111 -4.39 -0.83 7.53
C PHE A 111 -5.89 -0.53 7.47
N LYS A 112 -6.75 -1.55 7.34
CA LYS A 112 -8.22 -1.38 7.41
C LYS A 112 -8.64 -0.69 8.69
N LYS A 113 -8.04 -1.05 9.83
CA LYS A 113 -8.33 -0.45 11.14
C LYS A 113 -7.91 1.02 11.23
N ILE A 114 -6.81 1.41 10.61
CA ILE A 114 -6.25 2.78 10.73
C ILE A 114 -6.80 3.73 9.66
N HIS A 115 -6.99 3.24 8.43
CA HIS A 115 -7.27 4.05 7.24
C HIS A 115 -8.59 3.71 6.53
N GLY A 116 -9.27 2.63 6.93
CA GLY A 116 -10.41 2.08 6.19
C GLY A 116 -9.99 1.29 4.95
N VAL A 117 -10.95 1.01 4.07
CA VAL A 117 -10.77 0.09 2.93
C VAL A 117 -10.40 0.78 1.61
N ASN A 118 -10.72 2.06 1.47
CA ASN A 118 -10.70 2.80 0.20
C ASN A 118 -9.31 2.90 -0.46
N ASN A 119 -8.23 2.81 0.33
CA ASN A 119 -6.86 2.96 -0.17
C ASN A 119 -6.08 1.64 -0.18
N ILE A 120 -6.78 0.51 -0.28
CA ILE A 120 -6.20 -0.82 -0.43
C ILE A 120 -6.26 -1.22 -1.91
N ILE A 121 -5.11 -1.53 -2.50
CA ILE A 121 -4.93 -1.80 -3.93
C ILE A 121 -4.38 -3.23 -4.08
N PRO A 122 -5.24 -4.23 -4.35
CA PRO A 122 -4.78 -5.58 -4.65
C PRO A 122 -4.16 -5.63 -6.05
N VAL A 123 -3.00 -6.28 -6.17
CA VAL A 123 -2.28 -6.51 -7.43
C VAL A 123 -2.15 -8.01 -7.64
N LEU A 124 -3.00 -8.58 -8.50
CA LEU A 124 -2.98 -10.00 -8.83
C LEU A 124 -1.82 -10.30 -9.80
N ILE A 125 -0.90 -11.19 -9.40
CA ILE A 125 0.29 -11.55 -10.18
C ILE A 125 0.29 -13.03 -10.63
N GLU A 126 -0.49 -13.87 -9.96
CA GLU A 126 -0.64 -15.29 -10.27
C GLU A 126 -1.97 -15.80 -9.69
N GLY A 127 -2.65 -16.70 -10.39
CA GLY A 127 -3.92 -17.28 -9.94
C GLY A 127 -5.13 -16.39 -10.23
N GLU A 128 -6.23 -16.67 -9.56
CA GLU A 128 -7.48 -15.93 -9.61
C GLU A 128 -7.74 -15.23 -8.25
N PRO A 129 -8.68 -14.27 -8.17
CA PRO A 129 -9.00 -13.64 -6.90
C PRO A 129 -9.41 -14.63 -5.80
N ASP A 130 -10.11 -15.71 -6.14
CA ASP A 130 -10.62 -16.67 -5.16
C ASP A 130 -9.53 -17.47 -4.43
N ASP A 131 -8.41 -17.77 -5.08
CA ASP A 131 -7.29 -18.52 -4.50
C ASP A 131 -6.12 -17.63 -4.04
N SER A 132 -5.94 -16.48 -4.68
CA SER A 132 -4.81 -15.58 -4.42
C SER A 132 -5.10 -14.46 -3.43
N PHE A 133 -6.37 -14.05 -3.25
CA PHE A 133 -6.70 -13.01 -2.28
C PHE A 133 -6.84 -13.61 -0.89
N ILE A 134 -6.32 -12.92 0.12
CA ILE A 134 -6.69 -13.17 1.52
C ILE A 134 -8.15 -12.79 1.74
N ASP A 135 -8.80 -13.39 2.73
CA ASP A 135 -10.23 -13.19 3.00
C ASP A 135 -10.58 -11.72 3.28
N GLU A 136 -9.63 -10.97 3.86
CA GLU A 136 -9.76 -9.55 4.13
C GLU A 136 -9.84 -8.69 2.85
N LEU A 137 -9.33 -9.18 1.72
CA LEU A 137 -9.41 -8.51 0.43
C LEU A 137 -10.65 -8.92 -0.38
N LYS A 138 -11.24 -10.10 -0.10
CA LYS A 138 -12.45 -10.56 -0.78
C LYS A 138 -13.69 -9.77 -0.40
N ASN A 139 -13.67 -9.12 0.75
CA ASN A 139 -14.76 -8.33 1.31
C ASN A 139 -14.32 -6.86 1.49
N LEU A 140 -14.05 -6.18 0.37
CA LEU A 140 -13.70 -4.75 0.38
C LEU A 140 -14.92 -3.81 0.27
N ASP A 141 -16.13 -4.36 0.35
CA ASP A 141 -17.40 -3.62 0.31
C ASP A 141 -17.69 -2.78 1.57
#